data_AF-A0A0B7HPW8-F1
#
_entry.id   AF-A0A0B7HPW8-F1
#
_cell.length_a   1.000
_cell.length_b   1.000
_cell.length_c   1.000
_cell.angle_alpha   90.00
_cell.angle_beta   90.00
_cell.angle_gamma   90.00
#
_symmetry.space_group_name_H-M   'P 1'
#
loop_
_entity.id
_entity.type
_entity.pdbx_description
1 polymer ?
#
loop_
_entity_poly.entity_id
_entity_poly.type
_entity_poly.pdbx_seq_one_letter_code
_entity_poly.pdbx_strand_id
1 'polypeptide(L)'
;MQVKKSTFKVLLYLKKNAPKKNGKVAIMGRITIDGKIAQFSTKLEIFPDKWDLKFGKVLGKSEEALSLNRKLEELKTRLVNQYDHLMKMDGFATAEKLKNSFLGIGTMDDSLLKVFQNFNADFEKMVQKGVRGKQTLVKYQSVYAHLLDFMNYKYHRTDMVFRELTADFIKDFDFDFYLRVDKGLRHNAIWVYMMPLRKMCSSPYCLLYFLLL
;
A
#
# COMPACT_ATOMS: atom_id res chain seq x y z
N MET A 1 -7.86 23.56 -21.88
CA MET A 1 -8.10 22.83 -20.62
C MET A 1 -7.04 23.26 -19.60
N GLN A 2 -7.42 23.89 -18.49
CA GLN A 2 -6.46 24.29 -17.45
C GLN A 2 -6.00 23.04 -16.68
N VAL A 3 -4.69 22.76 -16.73
CA VAL A 3 -4.07 21.73 -15.88
C VAL A 3 -4.17 22.21 -14.44
N LYS A 4 -5.06 21.61 -13.64
CA LYS A 4 -5.14 21.85 -12.20
C LYS A 4 -3.81 21.42 -11.58
N LYS A 5 -2.93 22.37 -11.26
CA LYS A 5 -1.72 22.10 -10.45
C LYS A 5 -2.18 21.60 -9.08
N SER A 6 -2.04 20.30 -8.80
CA SER A 6 -2.29 19.79 -7.47
C SER A 6 -1.35 20.50 -6.47
N THR A 7 -1.92 21.06 -5.41
CA THR A 7 -1.16 21.86 -4.43
C THR A 7 -0.62 20.95 -3.33
N PHE A 8 0.50 20.29 -3.61
CA PHE A 8 1.22 19.49 -2.62
C PHE A 8 2.06 20.38 -1.70
N LYS A 9 1.83 20.27 -0.39
CA LYS A 9 2.62 20.94 0.65
C LYS A 9 2.88 20.01 1.84
N VAL A 10 4.12 20.01 2.32
CA VAL A 10 4.52 19.31 3.55
C VAL A 10 4.98 20.34 4.58
N LEU A 11 4.44 20.26 5.79
CA LEU A 11 4.76 21.15 6.90
C LEU A 11 5.10 20.34 8.15
N LEU A 12 6.18 20.73 8.84
CA LEU A 12 6.59 20.14 10.11
C LEU A 12 6.25 21.11 11.24
N TYR A 13 5.66 20.61 12.33
CA TYR A 13 5.25 21.44 13.46
C TYR A 13 5.28 20.66 14.78
N LEU A 14 5.33 21.35 15.91
CA LEU A 14 5.28 20.72 17.23
C LEU A 14 3.85 20.51 17.73
N LYS A 15 3.57 19.34 18.30
CA LYS A 15 2.31 19.08 19.01
C LYS A 15 2.38 19.60 20.45
N LYS A 16 2.37 20.92 20.63
CA LYS A 16 2.53 21.59 21.93
C LYS A 16 1.54 21.12 23.02
N ASN A 17 0.34 20.67 22.63
CA ASN A 17 -0.73 20.27 23.56
C ASN A 17 -0.54 18.88 24.19
N ALA A 18 0.57 18.18 23.93
CA ALA A 18 0.85 16.87 24.52
C ALA A 18 2.35 16.70 24.81
N PRO A 19 2.91 17.45 25.78
CA PRO A 19 4.29 17.27 26.21
C PRO A 19 4.45 15.90 26.87
N LYS A 20 5.57 15.22 26.60
CA LYS A 20 5.91 13.97 27.30
C LYS A 20 6.46 14.29 28.69
N LYS A 21 6.46 13.28 29.58
CA LYS A 21 7.01 13.36 30.95
C LYS A 21 8.44 13.94 31.02
N ASN A 22 9.20 13.82 29.92
CA ASN A 22 10.59 14.29 29.83
C ASN A 22 10.72 15.75 29.36
N GLY A 23 9.63 16.52 29.28
CA GLY A 23 9.63 17.92 28.83
C GLY A 23 9.82 18.14 27.32
N LYS A 24 10.06 17.08 26.56
CA LYS A 24 10.14 17.12 25.09
C LYS A 24 8.77 17.00 24.44
N VAL A 25 8.64 17.61 23.25
CA VAL A 25 7.43 17.61 22.43
C VAL A 25 7.70 16.90 21.11
N ALA A 26 6.72 16.11 20.65
CA ALA A 26 6.82 15.40 19.38
C ALA A 26 6.68 16.35 18.18
N ILE A 27 7.53 16.13 17.18
CA ILE A 27 7.44 16.76 15.87
C ILE A 27 6.41 15.98 15.04
N MET A 28 5.46 16.70 14.47
CA MET A 28 4.40 16.20 13.62
C MET A 28 4.62 16.67 12.18
N GLY A 29 4.21 15.84 11.24
CA GLY A 29 4.13 16.20 9.83
C GLY A 29 2.68 16.39 9.39
N ARG A 30 2.46 17.42 8.57
CA ARG A 30 1.20 17.72 7.90
C ARG A 30 1.42 17.68 6.40
N ILE A 31 0.63 16.86 5.72
CA ILE A 31 0.56 16.77 4.26
C ILE A 31 -0.72 17.47 3.83
N THR A 32 -0.62 18.39 2.88
CA THR A 32 -1.77 19.03 2.24
C THR A 32 -1.73 18.74 0.76
N ILE A 33 -2.81 18.19 0.21
CA ILE A 33 -3.01 17.96 -1.22
C ILE A 33 -4.42 18.41 -1.56
N ASP A 34 -4.55 19.37 -2.47
CA ASP A 34 -5.83 19.87 -2.98
C ASP A 34 -6.82 20.26 -1.87
N GLY A 35 -6.30 20.96 -0.86
CA GLY A 35 -7.06 21.41 0.31
C GLY A 35 -7.34 20.33 1.37
N LYS A 36 -7.12 19.05 1.07
CA LYS A 36 -7.26 17.96 2.04
C LYS A 36 -5.98 17.78 2.83
N ILE A 37 -6.13 17.59 4.15
CA ILE A 37 -5.03 17.53 5.10
C ILE A 37 -4.92 16.12 5.70
N ALA A 38 -3.71 15.57 5.75
CA ALA A 38 -3.38 14.38 6.53
C ALA A 38 -2.23 14.67 7.49
N GLN A 39 -2.36 14.22 8.74
CA GLN A 39 -1.35 14.41 9.78
C GLN A 39 -0.71 13.07 10.17
N PHE A 40 0.59 13.08 10.43
CA PHE A 40 1.36 11.92 10.87
C PHE A 40 2.44 12.32 11.89
N SER A 41 2.87 11.36 12.71
CA SER A 41 3.97 11.57 13.68
C SER A 41 5.30 11.22 13.02
N THR A 42 6.33 12.05 13.20
CA THR A 42 7.68 11.76 12.68
C THR A 42 8.49 10.85 13.62
N LYS A 43 7.96 10.54 14.82
CA LYS A 43 8.65 9.85 15.93
C LYS A 43 9.89 10.59 16.46
N LEU A 44 10.09 11.85 16.05
CA LEU A 44 11.16 12.71 16.54
C LEU A 44 10.63 13.66 17.60
N GLU A 45 11.48 14.02 18.55
CA GLU A 45 11.11 14.83 19.71
C GLU A 45 12.16 15.89 19.98
N ILE A 46 11.72 17.07 20.41
CA ILE A 46 12.62 18.17 20.74
C ILE A 46 12.02 19.05 21.85
N PHE A 47 12.89 19.78 22.54
CA PHE A 47 12.48 20.85 23.44
C PHE A 47 11.84 21.99 22.63
N PRO A 48 10.67 22.52 23.05
CA PRO A 48 10.00 23.62 22.37
C PRO A 48 10.89 24.84 22.10
N ASP A 49 11.80 25.16 23.01
CA ASP A 49 12.70 26.32 22.92
C ASP A 49 13.76 26.18 21.84
N LYS A 50 14.06 24.95 21.43
CA LYS A 50 15.01 24.64 20.36
C LYS A 50 14.33 24.51 18.99
N TRP A 51 13.06 24.88 18.84
CA TRP A 51 12.32 24.77 17.58
C TRP A 51 12.03 26.13 16.95
N ASP A 52 12.39 26.27 15.68
CA ASP A 52 12.06 27.43 14.87
C ASP A 52 10.64 27.29 14.30
N LEU A 53 9.71 28.10 14.81
CA LEU A 53 8.32 28.13 14.35
C LEU A 53 8.17 28.66 12.92
N LYS A 54 9.07 29.52 12.46
CA LYS A 54 8.99 30.18 11.16
C LYS A 54 9.47 29.26 10.05
N PHE A 55 10.58 28.55 10.29
CA PHE A 55 11.19 27.67 9.29
C PHE A 55 10.87 26.19 9.48
N GLY A 56 10.28 25.79 10.61
CA GLY A 56 9.96 24.39 10.91
C GLY A 56 11.23 23.53 11.02
N LYS A 57 12.27 24.08 11.66
CA LYS A 57 13.60 23.47 11.82
C LYS A 57 14.05 23.56 13.27
N VAL A 58 15.05 22.76 13.62
CA VAL A 58 15.73 22.85 14.91
C VAL A 58 16.70 24.03 14.92
N LEU A 59 16.61 24.86 15.96
CA LEU A 59 17.54 25.94 16.25
C LEU A 59 18.84 25.40 16.86
N GLY A 60 19.95 26.03 16.50
CA GLY A 60 21.27 25.73 17.05
C GLY A 60 22.20 25.02 16.07
N LYS A 61 23.50 25.05 16.39
CA LYS A 61 24.59 24.43 15.61
C LYS A 61 25.17 23.19 16.30
N SER A 62 24.52 22.68 17.36
CA SER A 62 24.96 21.46 18.01
C SER A 62 24.84 20.27 17.04
N GLU A 63 25.68 19.26 17.23
CA GLU A 63 25.65 18.04 16.43
C GLU A 63 24.27 17.37 16.45
N GLU A 64 23.61 17.38 17.61
CA GLU A 64 22.22 16.91 17.78
C GLU A 64 21.22 17.69 16.91
N ALA A 65 21.34 19.03 16.86
CA ALA A 65 20.45 19.89 16.08
C ALA A 65 20.64 19.68 14.58
N LEU A 66 21.89 19.56 14.13
CA LEU A 66 22.24 19.27 12.74
C LEU A 66 21.75 17.89 12.32
N SER A 67 21.96 16.87 13.16
CA SER A 67 21.49 15.50 12.93
C SER A 67 19.96 15.44 12.84
N LEU A 68 19.24 16.12 13.73
CA LEU A 68 17.77 16.15 13.66
C LEU A 68 17.27 16.88 12.40
N ASN A 69 17.87 18.02 12.07
CA ASN A 69 17.53 18.76 10.85
C ASN A 69 17.74 17.92 9.58
N ARG A 70 18.85 17.16 9.51
CA ARG A 70 19.11 16.23 8.41
C ARG A 70 18.00 15.17 8.30
N LYS A 71 17.62 14.54 9.41
CA LYS A 71 16.51 13.56 9.43
C LYS A 71 15.19 14.17 8.96
N LEU A 72 14.89 15.41 9.36
CA LEU A 72 13.67 16.10 8.94
C LEU A 72 13.67 16.44 7.45
N GLU A 73 14.81 16.82 6.88
CA GLU A 73 14.93 17.02 5.43
C GLU A 73 14.87 15.69 4.66
N GLU A 74 15.51 14.62 5.14
CA GLU A 74 15.37 13.28 4.55
C GLU A 74 13.90 12.81 4.55
N LEU A 75 13.15 13.06 5.62
CA LEU A 75 11.71 12.77 5.70
C LEU A 75 10.91 13.55 4.64
N LYS A 76 11.19 14.83 4.44
CA LYS A 76 10.55 15.65 3.40
C LYS A 76 10.86 15.12 2.01
N THR A 77 12.12 14.84 1.71
CA THR A 77 12.54 14.30 0.41
C THR A 77 11.87 12.97 0.12
N ARG A 78 11.78 12.07 1.11
CA ARG A 78 11.05 10.80 0.98
C ARG A 78 9.57 11.00 0.66
N LEU A 79 8.91 11.96 1.30
CA LEU A 79 7.50 12.28 1.01
C LEU A 79 7.30 12.83 -0.39
N VAL A 80 8.19 13.70 -0.85
CA VAL A 80 8.16 14.26 -2.22
C VAL A 80 8.30 13.12 -3.23
N ASN A 81 9.32 12.27 -3.07
CA ASN A 81 9.54 11.14 -3.97
C ASN A 81 8.34 10.18 -4.00
N GLN A 82 7.71 9.93 -2.85
CA GLN A 82 6.54 9.06 -2.76
C GLN A 82 5.31 9.70 -3.44
N TYR A 83 5.14 11.01 -3.32
CA TYR A 83 4.10 11.74 -4.03
C TYR A 83 4.30 11.65 -5.56
N ASP A 84 5.52 11.89 -6.03
CA ASP A 84 5.84 11.79 -7.46
C ASP A 84 5.62 10.38 -8.00
N HIS A 85 5.97 9.35 -7.22
CA HIS A 85 5.70 7.96 -7.56
C HIS A 85 4.20 7.68 -7.67
N LEU A 86 3.38 8.16 -6.73
CA LEU A 86 1.92 8.00 -6.78
C LEU A 86 1.31 8.72 -7.99
N MET A 87 1.79 9.93 -8.31
CA MET A 87 1.34 10.67 -9.48
C MET A 87 1.69 9.97 -10.80
N LYS A 88 2.88 9.34 -10.88
CA LYS A 88 3.31 8.58 -12.07
C LYS A 88 2.52 7.28 -12.26
N MET A 89 2.29 6.54 -11.18
CA MET A 89 1.64 5.22 -11.24
C MET A 89 0.12 5.33 -11.37
N ASP A 90 -0.51 6.17 -10.55
CA ASP A 90 -1.96 6.18 -10.39
C ASP A 90 -2.62 7.41 -11.03
N GLY A 91 -1.85 8.38 -11.51
CA GLY A 91 -2.35 9.64 -12.10
C GLY A 91 -2.96 10.62 -11.10
N PHE A 92 -3.15 10.23 -9.84
CA PHE A 92 -3.64 11.09 -8.77
C PHE A 92 -3.09 10.66 -7.39
N ALA A 93 -2.98 11.63 -6.48
CA ALA A 93 -2.59 11.40 -5.09
C ALA A 93 -3.56 12.11 -4.14
N THR A 94 -3.88 11.48 -3.01
CA THR A 94 -4.61 12.12 -1.90
C THR A 94 -3.71 12.20 -0.68
N ALA A 95 -3.93 13.19 0.20
CA ALA A 95 -3.10 13.37 1.39
C ALA A 95 -3.09 12.11 2.28
N GLU A 96 -4.23 11.43 2.37
CA GLU A 96 -4.39 10.20 3.15
C GLU A 96 -3.70 9.00 2.47
N LYS A 97 -3.80 8.84 1.14
CA LYS A 97 -3.10 7.81 0.39
C LYS A 97 -1.58 7.96 0.49
N LEU A 98 -1.08 9.20 0.37
CA LEU A 98 0.34 9.49 0.54
C LEU A 98 0.81 9.19 1.97
N LYS A 99 0.05 9.62 2.98
CA LYS A 99 0.34 9.29 4.40
C LYS A 99 0.40 7.79 4.62
N ASN A 100 -0.61 7.06 4.16
CA ASN A 100 -0.73 5.62 4.35
C ASN A 100 0.45 4.90 3.69
N SER A 101 0.75 5.24 2.45
CA SER A 101 1.90 4.70 1.74
C SER A 101 3.24 5.06 2.39
N PHE A 102 3.38 6.27 2.94
CA PHE A 102 4.58 6.71 3.64
C PHE A 102 4.80 5.99 4.99
N LEU A 103 3.72 5.70 5.71
CA LEU A 103 3.76 4.99 6.99
C LEU A 103 3.78 3.47 6.83
N GLY A 104 3.68 2.94 5.60
CA GLY A 104 3.49 1.50 5.35
C GLY A 104 2.14 0.98 5.84
N ILE A 105 1.16 1.88 6.04
CA ILE A 105 -0.18 1.52 6.45
C ILE A 105 -1.00 1.24 5.19
N GLY A 106 -1.49 0.01 5.05
CA GLY A 106 -2.28 -0.40 3.88
C GLY A 106 -1.44 -0.77 2.65
N THR A 107 -0.11 -0.86 2.77
CA THR A 107 0.68 -1.71 1.89
C THR A 107 0.45 -3.15 2.35
N MET A 108 -0.16 -3.99 1.51
CA MET A 108 -0.08 -5.43 1.70
C MET A 108 1.37 -5.84 1.41
N ASP A 109 2.22 -5.73 2.43
CA ASP A 109 3.54 -6.38 2.46
C ASP A 109 3.37 -7.90 2.66
N ASP A 110 2.15 -8.34 2.98
CA ASP A 110 1.78 -9.74 2.90
C ASP A 110 1.91 -10.22 1.46
N SER A 111 2.51 -11.39 1.35
CA SER A 111 2.69 -12.03 0.07
C SER A 111 1.36 -12.45 -0.56
N LEU A 112 1.32 -12.49 -1.88
CA LEU A 112 0.15 -12.88 -2.65
C LEU A 112 -0.40 -14.23 -2.19
N LEU A 113 0.50 -15.21 -1.97
CA LEU A 113 0.11 -16.52 -1.48
C LEU A 113 -0.45 -16.46 -0.06
N LYS A 114 0.13 -15.67 0.83
CA LYS A 114 -0.36 -15.51 2.20
C LYS A 114 -1.75 -14.87 2.22
N VAL A 115 -1.99 -13.86 1.38
CA VAL A 115 -3.31 -13.25 1.21
C VAL A 115 -4.33 -14.27 0.72
N PHE A 116 -3.95 -15.10 -0.25
CA PHE A 116 -4.79 -16.16 -0.79
C PHE A 116 -5.07 -17.26 0.26
N GLN A 117 -4.08 -17.68 1.03
CA GLN A 117 -4.25 -18.64 2.12
C GLN A 117 -5.25 -18.13 3.17
N ASN A 118 -5.12 -16.87 3.59
CA ASN A 118 -6.06 -16.25 4.52
C ASN A 118 -7.49 -16.21 3.94
N PHE A 119 -7.62 -15.88 2.66
CA PHE A 119 -8.91 -15.91 1.97
C PHE A 119 -9.53 -17.32 1.96
N ASN A 120 -8.72 -18.36 1.69
CA ASN A 120 -9.18 -19.75 1.75
C ASN A 120 -9.59 -20.17 3.15
N ALA A 121 -8.82 -19.77 4.18
CA ALA A 121 -9.14 -20.07 5.58
C ALA A 121 -10.45 -19.39 6.03
N ASP A 122 -10.70 -18.14 5.61
CA ASP A 122 -11.95 -17.46 5.90
C ASP A 122 -13.13 -18.06 5.12
N PHE A 123 -12.91 -18.48 3.88
CA PHE A 123 -13.93 -19.19 3.11
C PHE A 123 -14.26 -20.56 3.72
N GLU A 124 -13.27 -21.28 4.24
CA GLU A 124 -13.46 -22.54 4.95
C GLU A 124 -14.34 -22.36 6.19
N LYS A 125 -14.12 -21.30 6.99
CA LYS A 125 -15.01 -20.96 8.11
C LYS A 125 -16.46 -20.72 7.64
N MET A 126 -16.66 -20.10 6.48
CA MET A 126 -18.01 -19.91 5.91
C MET A 126 -18.65 -21.23 5.46
N VAL A 127 -17.84 -22.17 4.93
CA VAL A 127 -18.31 -23.51 4.57
C VAL A 127 -18.70 -24.31 5.82
N GLN A 128 -17.88 -24.25 6.87
CA GLN A 128 -18.17 -24.90 8.16
C GLN A 128 -19.48 -24.38 8.78
N LYS A 129 -19.80 -23.11 8.58
CA LYS A 129 -21.08 -22.49 9.00
C LYS A 129 -22.24 -22.73 8.04
N GLY A 130 -22.05 -23.50 6.96
CA GLY A 130 -23.09 -23.79 5.96
C GLY A 130 -23.48 -22.62 5.05
N VAL A 131 -22.78 -21.48 5.14
CA VAL A 131 -23.08 -20.26 4.36
C VAL A 131 -22.60 -20.39 2.90
N ARG A 132 -21.62 -21.26 2.65
CA ARG A 132 -21.02 -21.51 1.32
C ARG A 132 -20.83 -23.00 1.07
N GLY A 133 -20.83 -23.39 -0.21
CA GLY A 133 -20.65 -24.78 -0.61
C GLY A 133 -19.19 -25.24 -0.59
N LYS A 134 -18.94 -26.46 -0.12
CA LYS A 134 -17.62 -27.12 -0.08
C LYS A 134 -16.96 -27.21 -1.47
N GLN A 135 -17.75 -27.41 -2.52
CA GLN A 135 -17.24 -27.48 -3.90
C GLN A 135 -16.54 -26.18 -4.32
N THR A 136 -16.97 -25.02 -3.84
CA THR A 136 -16.34 -23.73 -4.15
C THR A 136 -14.99 -23.59 -3.44
N LEU A 137 -14.87 -24.09 -2.21
CA LEU A 137 -13.60 -24.10 -1.47
C LEU A 137 -12.54 -24.94 -2.19
N VAL A 138 -12.92 -26.14 -2.66
CA VAL A 138 -12.02 -27.02 -3.42
C VAL A 138 -11.50 -26.31 -4.67
N LYS A 139 -12.37 -25.60 -5.39
CA LYS A 139 -11.95 -24.80 -6.55
C LYS A 139 -10.93 -23.73 -6.17
N TYR A 140 -11.14 -23.00 -5.07
CA TYR A 140 -10.20 -21.95 -4.64
C TYR A 140 -8.86 -22.52 -4.17
N GLN A 141 -8.84 -23.72 -3.58
CA GLN A 141 -7.61 -24.44 -3.27
C GLN A 141 -6.86 -24.86 -4.55
N SER A 142 -7.58 -25.30 -5.60
CA SER A 142 -6.96 -25.58 -6.90
C SER A 142 -6.36 -24.34 -7.56
N VAL A 143 -7.03 -23.18 -7.46
CA VAL A 143 -6.47 -21.90 -7.96
C VAL A 143 -5.16 -21.57 -7.27
N TYR A 144 -5.13 -21.71 -5.95
CA TYR A 144 -3.94 -21.46 -5.16
C TYR A 144 -2.74 -22.31 -5.63
N ALA A 145 -2.97 -23.60 -5.88
CA ALA A 145 -1.93 -24.49 -6.41
C ALA A 145 -1.46 -24.06 -7.82
N HIS A 146 -2.39 -23.72 -8.72
CA HIS A 146 -2.03 -23.25 -10.05
C HIS A 146 -1.27 -21.92 -10.05
N LEU A 147 -1.62 -21.01 -9.13
CA LEU A 147 -0.91 -19.75 -8.95
C LEU A 147 0.53 -19.97 -8.47
N LEU A 148 0.73 -20.89 -7.52
CA LEU A 148 2.05 -21.31 -7.06
C LEU A 148 2.88 -21.88 -8.21
N ASP A 149 2.32 -22.82 -8.99
CA ASP A 149 3.01 -23.44 -10.11
C ASP A 149 3.38 -22.39 -11.19
N PHE A 150 2.47 -21.47 -11.49
CA PHE A 150 2.68 -20.41 -12.47
C PHE A 150 3.82 -19.45 -12.06
N MET A 151 3.86 -19.04 -10.80
CA MET A 151 4.93 -18.18 -10.29
C MET A 151 6.30 -18.88 -10.35
N ASN A 152 6.35 -20.17 -10.03
CA ASN A 152 7.58 -20.96 -10.16
C ASN A 152 8.00 -21.13 -11.63
N TYR A 153 7.04 -21.36 -12.53
CA TYR A 153 7.31 -21.58 -13.95
C TYR A 153 7.79 -20.33 -14.69
N LYS A 154 7.05 -19.21 -14.56
CA LYS A 154 7.28 -17.99 -15.36
C LYS A 154 8.16 -16.95 -14.66
N TYR A 155 8.05 -16.84 -13.34
CA TYR A 155 8.75 -15.82 -12.57
C TYR A 155 9.92 -16.38 -11.74
N HIS A 156 10.06 -17.71 -11.69
CA HIS A 156 11.06 -18.42 -10.89
C HIS A 156 11.08 -17.98 -9.42
N ARG A 157 9.89 -17.68 -8.90
CA ARG A 157 9.69 -17.22 -7.52
C ARG A 157 8.65 -18.10 -6.84
N THR A 158 8.93 -18.42 -5.58
CA THR A 158 8.01 -19.15 -4.71
C THR A 158 6.96 -18.24 -4.09
N ASP A 159 7.17 -16.92 -4.11
CA ASP A 159 6.21 -15.95 -3.60
C ASP A 159 6.45 -14.55 -4.20
N MET A 160 5.43 -13.70 -4.15
CA MET A 160 5.52 -12.30 -4.58
C MET A 160 4.73 -11.41 -3.63
N VAL A 161 5.16 -10.16 -3.46
CA VAL A 161 4.39 -9.19 -2.65
C VAL A 161 3.11 -8.85 -3.41
N PHE A 162 1.96 -8.76 -2.72
CA PHE A 162 0.67 -8.48 -3.36
C PHE A 162 0.71 -7.18 -4.20
N ARG A 163 1.52 -6.20 -3.82
CA ARG A 163 1.72 -4.95 -4.55
C ARG A 163 2.38 -5.11 -5.93
N GLU A 164 3.12 -6.20 -6.16
CA GLU A 164 3.76 -6.49 -7.44
C GLU A 164 2.78 -7.06 -8.48
N LEU A 165 1.50 -7.26 -8.12
CA LEU A 165 0.46 -7.63 -9.07
C LEU A 165 0.22 -6.50 -10.07
N THR A 166 0.75 -6.66 -11.28
CA THR A 166 0.49 -5.78 -12.42
C THR A 166 -0.64 -6.31 -13.29
N ALA A 167 -1.22 -5.45 -14.13
CA ALA A 167 -2.19 -5.88 -15.15
C ALA A 167 -1.58 -6.94 -16.09
N ASP A 168 -0.27 -6.86 -16.37
CA ASP A 168 0.45 -7.85 -17.16
C ASP A 168 0.54 -9.20 -16.46
N PHE A 169 0.80 -9.23 -15.15
CA PHE A 169 0.76 -10.47 -14.37
C PHE A 169 -0.62 -11.12 -14.46
N ILE A 170 -1.67 -10.31 -14.29
CA ILE A 170 -3.05 -10.79 -14.37
C ILE A 170 -3.34 -11.29 -15.77
N LYS A 171 -2.92 -10.60 -16.84
CA LYS A 171 -3.12 -11.04 -18.23
C LYS A 171 -2.35 -12.34 -18.54
N ASP A 172 -1.11 -12.45 -18.07
CA ASP A 172 -0.26 -13.63 -18.22
C ASP A 172 -0.85 -14.85 -17.50
N PHE A 173 -1.50 -14.61 -16.36
CA PHE A 173 -2.22 -15.64 -15.60
C PHE A 173 -3.62 -15.94 -16.17
N ASP A 174 -4.37 -14.92 -16.60
CA ASP A 174 -5.81 -14.95 -16.91
C ASP A 174 -6.11 -15.40 -18.36
N PHE A 175 -5.27 -15.15 -19.38
CA PHE A 175 -5.73 -15.35 -20.77
C PHE A 175 -4.92 -16.21 -21.75
N ASP A 176 -3.63 -16.01 -22.00
CA ASP A 176 -3.07 -16.47 -23.30
C ASP A 176 -2.12 -17.68 -23.29
N PHE A 177 -1.53 -18.10 -22.17
CA PHE A 177 -0.55 -19.20 -22.22
C PHE A 177 -0.75 -20.26 -21.13
N TYR A 178 -0.62 -19.93 -19.86
CA TYR A 178 -0.49 -21.02 -18.86
C TYR A 178 -1.77 -21.84 -18.62
N LEU A 179 -2.90 -21.19 -18.31
CA LEU A 179 -4.13 -21.94 -17.99
C LEU A 179 -4.80 -22.56 -19.24
N ARG A 180 -4.71 -21.91 -20.40
CA ARG A 180 -5.29 -22.40 -21.68
C ARG A 180 -4.36 -23.33 -22.45
N VAL A 181 -3.10 -22.95 -22.65
CA VAL A 181 -2.14 -23.67 -23.49
C VAL A 181 -1.45 -24.77 -22.70
N ASP A 182 -0.91 -24.47 -21.51
CA ASP A 182 -0.15 -25.47 -20.73
C ASP A 182 -1.04 -26.39 -19.88
N LYS A 183 -2.19 -25.91 -19.40
CA LYS A 183 -3.12 -26.70 -18.55
C LYS A 183 -4.41 -27.14 -19.26
N GLY A 184 -4.69 -26.65 -20.47
CA GLY A 184 -5.86 -27.08 -21.28
C GLY A 184 -7.23 -26.78 -20.65
N LEU A 185 -7.33 -25.77 -19.78
CA LEU A 185 -8.56 -25.49 -19.03
C LEU A 185 -9.60 -24.78 -19.90
N ARG A 186 -10.87 -25.20 -19.76
CA ARG A 186 -12.00 -24.57 -20.48
C ARG A 186 -12.27 -23.17 -19.94
N HIS A 187 -12.79 -22.29 -20.78
CA HIS A 187 -13.12 -20.89 -20.45
C HIS A 187 -13.90 -20.73 -19.13
N ASN A 188 -14.90 -21.58 -18.88
CA ASN A 188 -15.70 -21.52 -17.65
C ASN A 188 -14.91 -21.88 -16.39
N ALA A 189 -13.87 -22.72 -16.49
CA ALA A 189 -13.01 -23.05 -15.37
C ALA A 189 -12.11 -21.84 -15.02
N ILE A 190 -11.54 -21.20 -16.04
CA ILE A 190 -10.70 -19.99 -15.92
C ILE A 190 -11.49 -18.85 -15.26
N TRP A 191 -12.73 -18.63 -15.68
CA TRP A 191 -13.58 -17.61 -15.09
C TRP A 191 -13.81 -17.83 -13.58
N VAL A 192 -14.02 -19.09 -13.18
CA VAL A 192 -14.17 -19.46 -11.76
C VAL A 192 -12.85 -19.32 -11.00
N TYR A 193 -11.71 -19.49 -11.67
CA TYR A 193 -10.38 -19.30 -11.09
C TYR A 193 -10.01 -17.83 -10.89
N MET A 194 -10.52 -16.94 -11.74
CA MET A 194 -10.35 -15.50 -11.58
C MET A 194 -11.26 -14.88 -10.53
N MET A 195 -12.41 -15.48 -10.22
CA MET A 195 -13.32 -14.96 -9.19
C MET A 195 -12.64 -14.70 -7.83
N PRO A 196 -11.86 -15.61 -7.23
CA PRO A 196 -11.19 -15.35 -5.96
C PRO A 196 -10.12 -14.26 -6.07
N LEU A 197 -9.32 -14.24 -7.15
CA LEU A 197 -8.35 -13.15 -7.41
C LEU A 197 -9.04 -11.80 -7.53
N ARG A 198 -10.10 -11.71 -8.34
CA ARG A 198 -10.95 -10.52 -8.46
C ARG A 198 -11.55 -10.14 -7.12
N LYS A 199 -11.98 -11.10 -6.30
CA LYS A 199 -12.59 -10.83 -5.00
C LYS A 199 -11.59 -10.35 -3.95
N MET A 200 -10.36 -10.87 -3.97
CA MET A 200 -9.25 -10.35 -3.17
C MET A 200 -8.88 -8.92 -3.60
N CYS A 201 -8.84 -8.66 -4.91
CA CYS A 201 -8.61 -7.32 -5.47
C CYS A 201 -9.82 -6.36 -5.36
N SER A 202 -11.03 -6.85 -5.08
CA SER A 202 -12.25 -6.03 -4.91
C SER A 202 -12.58 -5.73 -3.44
N SER A 203 -11.78 -6.21 -2.49
CA SER A 203 -11.80 -5.72 -1.11
C SER A 203 -11.59 -4.20 -1.12
N PRO A 204 -12.23 -3.39 -0.25
CA PRO A 204 -12.26 -1.92 -0.32
C PRO A 204 -10.89 -1.21 -0.37
N TYR A 205 -9.80 -1.95 -0.20
CA TYR A 205 -8.43 -1.47 -0.29
C TYR A 205 -7.81 -1.52 -1.71
N CYS A 206 -8.47 -2.15 -2.70
CA CYS A 206 -7.84 -2.46 -3.99
C CYS A 206 -8.72 -2.13 -5.23
N LEU A 207 -9.86 -1.46 -5.01
CA LEU A 207 -10.87 -1.06 -6.01
C LEU A 207 -10.42 -0.06 -7.12
N LEU A 208 -9.15 0.33 -7.18
CA LEU A 208 -8.67 1.24 -8.23
C LEU A 208 -8.06 0.55 -9.45
N TYR A 209 -7.76 -0.76 -9.39
CA TYR A 209 -7.04 -1.44 -10.46
C TYR A 209 -7.91 -2.17 -11.49
N PHE A 210 -9.21 -2.35 -11.24
CA PHE A 210 -10.04 -3.28 -12.02
C PHE A 210 -11.20 -2.65 -12.81
N LEU A 211 -11.29 -1.31 -12.87
CA LEU A 211 -12.31 -0.63 -13.69
C LEU A 211 -11.90 -0.43 -15.16
N LEU A 212 -10.77 -1.00 -15.61
CA LEU A 212 -10.27 -0.87 -16.99
C LEU A 212 -9.92 -2.21 -17.67
N LEU A 213 -10.50 -3.32 -17.19
CA LEU A 213 -10.54 -4.62 -17.90
C LEU A 213 -11.98 -5.13 -17.91
#